data_AF-A0A839IC86-F1
#
_entry.id   AF-A0A839IC86-F1
#
_cell.length_a   1.000
_cell.length_b   1.000
_cell.length_c   1.000
_cell.angle_alpha   90.00
_cell.angle_beta   90.00
_cell.angle_gamma   90.00
#
_symmetry.space_group_name_H-M   'P 1'
#
loop_
_entity.id
_entity.type
_entity.pdbx_description
1 polymer ?
#
loop_
_entity_poly.entity_id
_entity_poly.type
_entity_poly.pdbx_seq_one_letter_code
_entity_poly.pdbx_strand_id
1 'polypeptide(L)'
;MKIETKRLKMEVITENDWALFLQLHSNPEVISLCFDKPDVEVVRGKFESRLVPWNVDSSSWLCFVIFDKQSGNSIGITGFTVE
;
A
#
# COMPACT_ATOMS: atom_id res chain seq x y z
N MET A 1 8.30 10.21 4.36
CA MET A 1 9.30 9.23 4.87
C MET A 1 9.74 8.33 3.71
N LYS A 2 10.98 7.85 3.69
CA LYS A 2 11.51 7.01 2.60
C LYS A 2 12.47 5.97 3.16
N ILE A 3 12.37 4.73 2.67
CA ILE A 3 13.26 3.62 3.00
C ILE A 3 13.88 3.10 1.71
N GLU A 4 15.18 2.81 1.72
CA GLU A 4 15.87 2.27 0.55
C GLU A 4 16.66 1.02 0.88
N THR A 5 16.68 0.08 -0.07
CA THR A 5 17.58 -1.07 -0.08
C THR A 5 18.39 -1.07 -1.38
N LYS A 6 19.21 -2.12 -1.58
CA LYS A 6 19.97 -2.30 -2.82
C LYS A 6 19.07 -2.28 -4.08
N ARG A 7 17.86 -2.86 -3.99
CA ARG A 7 16.96 -3.04 -5.15
C ARG A 7 15.67 -2.24 -5.05
N LEU A 8 15.25 -1.83 -3.85
CA LEU A 8 13.93 -1.26 -3.62
C LEU A 8 14.01 0.16 -3.09
N LYS A 9 13.03 0.96 -3.50
CA LYS A 9 12.71 2.27 -2.94
C LYS A 9 11.30 2.18 -2.37
N MET A 10 11.11 2.58 -1.12
CA MET A 10 9.81 2.59 -0.46
C MET A 10 9.45 4.00 -0.04
N GLU A 11 8.31 4.49 -0.48
CA GLU A 11 7.82 5.85 -0.22
C GLU A 11 6.41 5.76 0.37
N VAL A 12 6.07 6.68 1.28
CA VAL A 12 4.75 6.69 1.93
C VAL A 12 3.68 6.80 0.86
N ILE A 13 2.63 5.99 1.01
CA ILE A 13 1.50 5.96 0.08
C ILE A 13 0.82 7.33 -0.01
N THR A 14 0.43 7.70 -1.23
CA THR A 14 -0.23 8.97 -1.55
C THR A 14 -1.48 8.72 -2.38
N GLU A 15 -2.32 9.74 -2.57
CA GLU A 15 -3.51 9.63 -3.42
C GLU A 15 -3.20 9.16 -4.86
N ASN A 16 -2.00 9.43 -5.38
CA ASN A 16 -1.58 9.00 -6.72
C ASN A 16 -1.44 7.47 -6.84
N ASP A 17 -1.35 6.77 -5.71
CA ASP A 17 -1.14 5.32 -5.66
C ASP A 17 -2.45 4.53 -5.65
N TRP A 18 -3.60 5.21 -5.81
CA TRP A 18 -4.92 4.58 -5.83
C TRP A 18 -5.03 3.45 -6.86
N ALA A 19 -4.52 3.67 -8.07
CA ALA A 19 -4.60 2.68 -9.14
C ALA A 19 -3.89 1.36 -8.76
N LEU A 20 -2.70 1.45 -8.15
CA LEU A 20 -1.98 0.29 -7.65
C LEU A 20 -2.75 -0.39 -6.51
N PHE A 21 -3.25 0.38 -5.55
CA PHE A 21 -3.97 -0.17 -4.40
C PHE A 21 -5.23 -0.93 -4.84
N LEU A 22 -6.00 -0.36 -5.76
CA LEU A 22 -7.19 -1.00 -6.33
C LEU A 22 -6.83 -2.28 -7.09
N GLN A 23 -5.76 -2.26 -7.89
CA GLN A 23 -5.28 -3.45 -8.60
C GLN A 23 -4.96 -4.58 -7.62
N LEU A 24 -4.22 -4.29 -6.55
CA LEU A 24 -3.81 -5.29 -5.55
C LEU A 24 -5.01 -5.87 -4.78
N HIS A 25 -6.11 -5.11 -4.65
CA HIS A 25 -7.33 -5.58 -3.99
C HIS A 25 -8.38 -6.17 -4.95
N SER A 26 -8.14 -6.13 -6.26
CA SER A 26 -9.11 -6.59 -7.27
C SER A 26 -8.59 -7.68 -8.19
N ASN A 27 -7.27 -7.86 -8.28
CA ASN A 27 -6.66 -8.89 -9.10
C ASN A 27 -6.90 -10.28 -8.45
N PRO A 28 -7.60 -11.21 -9.13
CA PRO A 28 -7.94 -12.53 -8.58
C PRO A 28 -6.73 -13.35 -8.13
N GLU A 29 -5.60 -13.26 -8.84
CA GLU A 29 -4.39 -14.00 -8.47
C GLU A 29 -3.80 -13.48 -7.17
N VAL A 30 -3.79 -12.15 -6.99
CA VAL A 30 -3.23 -11.48 -5.80
C VAL A 30 -4.07 -11.74 -4.56
N ILE A 31 -5.41 -11.69 -4.69
CA ILE A 31 -6.31 -11.79 -3.52
C ILE A 31 -6.70 -13.22 -3.18
N SER A 32 -6.33 -14.21 -4.01
CA SER A 32 -6.78 -15.61 -3.94
C SER A 32 -6.67 -16.27 -2.56
N LEU A 33 -5.73 -15.85 -1.73
CA LEU A 33 -5.48 -16.39 -0.39
C LEU A 33 -5.73 -15.38 0.74
N CYS A 34 -6.22 -14.20 0.43
CA CYS A 34 -6.37 -13.11 1.41
C CYS A 34 -7.83 -12.84 1.76
N PHE A 35 -8.69 -12.72 0.75
CA PHE A 35 -10.11 -12.35 0.90
C PHE A 35 -10.86 -12.46 -0.42
N ASP A 36 -12.19 -12.54 -0.36
CA ASP A 36 -13.06 -12.36 -1.52
C ASP A 36 -12.92 -10.95 -2.11
N LYS A 37 -13.15 -10.81 -3.42
CA LYS A 37 -13.05 -9.53 -4.10
C LYS A 37 -13.99 -8.49 -3.47
N PRO A 38 -13.47 -7.43 -2.83
CA PRO A 38 -14.29 -6.37 -2.26
C PRO A 38 -14.86 -5.44 -3.34
N ASP A 39 -15.93 -4.73 -3.00
CA ASP A 39 -16.45 -3.61 -3.79
C ASP A 39 -15.46 -2.45 -3.79
N VAL A 40 -15.49 -1.64 -4.86
CA VAL A 40 -14.54 -0.55 -5.07
C VAL A 40 -14.62 0.49 -3.95
N GLU A 41 -15.82 0.77 -3.46
CA GLU A 41 -16.09 1.69 -2.35
C GLU A 41 -15.45 1.22 -1.05
N VAL A 42 -15.49 -0.10 -0.78
CA VAL A 42 -14.83 -0.71 0.38
C VAL A 42 -13.31 -0.59 0.25
N VAL A 43 -12.77 -0.80 -0.95
CA VAL A 43 -11.33 -0.61 -1.21
C VAL A 43 -10.93 0.86 -1.05
N ARG A 44 -11.78 1.80 -1.48
CA ARG A 44 -11.53 3.23 -1.33
C ARG A 44 -11.47 3.64 0.14
N GLY A 45 -12.43 3.21 0.95
CA GLY A 45 -12.40 3.46 2.40
C GLY A 45 -11.18 2.86 3.08
N LYS A 46 -10.73 1.68 2.65
CA LYS A 46 -9.46 1.12 3.10
C LYS A 46 -8.31 2.05 2.71
N PHE A 47 -8.19 2.43 1.45
CA PHE A 47 -7.10 3.26 0.95
C PHE A 47 -6.99 4.60 1.70
N GLU A 48 -8.11 5.29 1.91
CA GLU A 48 -8.15 6.56 2.64
C GLU A 48 -7.60 6.44 4.07
N SER A 49 -7.86 5.30 4.74
CA SER A 49 -7.32 5.06 6.08
C SER A 49 -5.78 4.87 6.10
N ARG A 50 -5.14 4.65 4.94
CA ARG A 50 -3.68 4.51 4.82
C ARG A 50 -2.99 5.84 4.49
N LEU A 51 -3.76 6.87 4.12
CA LEU A 51 -3.27 8.22 3.83
C LEU A 51 -3.16 9.10 5.08
N VAL A 52 -3.69 8.64 6.21
CA VAL A 52 -3.63 9.36 7.48
C VAL A 52 -2.16 9.56 7.90
N PRO A 53 -1.74 10.78 8.27
CA PRO A 53 -0.39 11.02 8.75
C PRO A 53 -0.02 10.09 9.91
N TRP A 54 1.11 9.40 9.78
CA TRP A 54 1.57 8.46 10.77
C TRP A 54 2.57 9.09 11.75
N ASN A 55 2.50 8.68 13.01
CA ASN A 55 3.54 8.88 14.03
C ASN A 55 3.59 7.66 14.96
N VAL A 56 4.61 7.56 15.82
CA VAL A 56 4.85 6.39 16.67
C VAL A 56 3.72 6.12 17.69
N ASP A 57 2.97 7.16 18.07
CA ASP A 57 1.84 7.07 18.99
C ASP A 57 0.50 6.84 18.25
N SER A 58 0.53 6.73 16.92
CA SER A 58 -0.66 6.54 16.09
C SER A 58 -1.10 5.08 16.07
N SER A 59 -2.40 4.85 16.23
CA SER A 59 -3.04 3.56 15.93
C SER A 59 -3.23 3.31 14.42
N SER A 60 -2.89 4.30 13.58
CA SER A 60 -2.99 4.18 12.12
C SER A 60 -1.84 3.36 11.54
N TRP A 61 -2.07 2.81 10.36
CA TRP A 61 -1.04 2.11 9.60
C TRP A 61 -0.02 3.08 9.00
N LEU A 62 1.26 2.76 9.08
CA LEU A 62 2.31 3.34 8.25
C LEU A 62 2.43 2.52 6.97
N CYS A 63 1.94 3.04 5.84
CA CYS A 63 1.96 2.33 4.57
C CYS A 63 2.94 2.92 3.56
N PHE A 64 3.63 2.03 2.86
CA PHE A 64 4.58 2.36 1.80
C PHE A 64 4.22 1.67 0.49
N VAL A 65 4.46 2.36 -0.62
CA VAL A 65 4.55 1.77 -1.96
C VAL A 65 5.97 1.32 -2.21
N ILE A 66 6.12 0.10 -2.72
CA ILE A 66 7.41 -0.51 -3.06
C ILE A 66 7.67 -0.29 -4.55
N PHE A 67 8.80 0.34 -4.87
CA PHE A 67 9.27 0.54 -6.23
C PHE A 67 10.54 -0.27 -6.48
N ASP A 68 10.58 -0.96 -7.61
CA ASP A 68 11.82 -1.54 -8.13
C ASP A 68 12.72 -0.42 -8.69
N LYS A 69 13.96 -0.33 -8.21
CA LYS A 69 14.87 0.75 -8.60
C LYS A 69 15.34 0.66 -10.04
N GLN A 70 15.35 -0.53 -10.64
CA GLN A 70 15.84 -0.72 -12.01
C GLN A 70 14.81 -0.23 -13.04
N SER A 71 13.54 -0.63 -12.87
CA SER A 71 12.45 -0.28 -13.76
C SER A 71 11.74 1.03 -13.38
N GLY A 72 11.80 1.43 -12.12
CA GLY A 72 11.03 2.55 -11.58
C GLY A 72 9.56 2.21 -11.32
N ASN A 73 9.12 0.98 -11.63
CA ASN A 73 7.74 0.56 -11.48
C ASN A 73 7.39 0.30 -10.02
N SER A 74 6.15 0.59 -9.65
CA SER A 74 5.58 0.10 -8.39
C SER A 74 5.27 -1.39 -8.50
N ILE A 75 5.65 -2.15 -7.47
CA ILE A 75 5.57 -3.62 -7.47
C ILE A 75 4.78 -4.18 -6.29
N GLY A 76 4.31 -3.31 -5.38
CA GLY A 76 3.53 -3.73 -4.23
C GLY A 76 3.40 -2.65 -3.17
N ILE A 77 2.74 -3.00 -2.08
CA ILE A 77 2.58 -2.15 -0.89
C ILE A 77 2.96 -2.96 0.35
N THR A 78 3.45 -2.27 1.38
CA THR A 78 3.69 -2.87 2.71
C THR A 78 3.24 -1.90 3.79
N GLY A 79 2.86 -2.44 4.95
CA GLY A 79 2.36 -1.65 6.07
C GLY A 79 2.94 -2.09 7.41
N PHE A 80 3.10 -1.13 8.31
CA PHE A 80 3.45 -1.38 9.71
C PHE A 80 2.32 -0.84 10.60
N THR A 81 2.01 -1.58 11.65
CA THR A 81 1.12 -1.16 12.73
C THR A 81 1.68 -1.70 14.04
N VAL A 82 1.37 -1.04 15.15
CA VAL A 82 1.79 -1.47 16.50
C VAL A 82 0.62 -2.25 17.10
N GLU A 83 0.86 -3.50 17.50
CA GLU A 83 -0.05 -4.30 18.32
C GLU A 83 0.29 -4.17 19.81
#